data_AF-A0A2M6WZK4-F1
#
_entry.id   AF-A0A2M6WZK4-F1
#
_cell.length_a   1.000
_cell.length_b   1.000
_cell.length_c   1.000
_cell.angle_alpha   90.00
_cell.angle_beta   90.00
_cell.angle_gamma   90.00
#
_symmetry.space_group_name_H-M   'P 1'
#
loop_
_entity.id
_entity.type
_entity.pdbx_description
1 polymer ?
#
loop_
_entity_poly.entity_id
_entity_poly.type
_entity_poly.pdbx_seq_one_letter_code
_entity_poly.pdbx_strand_id
1 'polypeptide(L)'
;MSINDLQFYQIAVTAISLVMIYFGLEKFLRHEAGQSVLKLAVRMIVWGGMAAVALFPDITDTIAAFIGIEGNINAVVMLGFLLIFLIIFKILSVVERIEQEISALTRADALEKLKK
;
A
#
# COMPACT_ATOMS: atom_id res chain seq x y z
N MET A 1 -4.82 22.65 20.12
CA MET A 1 -5.50 22.22 18.89
C MET A 1 -6.95 21.97 19.27
N SER A 2 -7.91 22.60 18.60
CA SER A 2 -9.31 22.58 19.06
C SER A 2 -9.91 21.19 18.87
N ILE A 3 -10.80 20.75 19.76
CA ILE A 3 -11.50 19.46 19.67
C ILE A 3 -12.28 19.33 18.34
N ASN A 4 -12.68 20.46 17.74
CA ASN A 4 -13.34 20.50 16.44
C ASN A 4 -12.40 20.16 15.26
N ASP A 5 -11.09 20.42 15.38
CA ASP A 5 -10.11 20.13 14.31
C ASP A 5 -9.87 18.62 14.19
N LEU A 6 -9.88 17.91 15.34
CA LEU A 6 -9.71 16.46 15.39
C LEU A 6 -10.91 15.73 14.75
N GLN A 7 -12.14 16.17 15.05
CA GLN A 7 -13.35 15.59 14.47
C GLN A 7 -13.43 15.83 12.96
N PHE A 8 -13.04 17.03 12.50
CA PHE A 8 -12.99 17.34 11.07
C PHE A 8 -11.96 16.48 10.33
N TYR A 9 -10.76 16.32 10.89
CA TYR A 9 -9.72 15.46 10.31
C TYR A 9 -10.19 14.00 10.19
N GLN A 10 -10.79 13.44 11.24
CA GLN A 10 -11.28 12.06 11.24
C GLN A 10 -12.34 11.82 10.16
N ILE A 11 -13.29 12.73 10.01
CA ILE A 11 -14.35 12.66 9.00
C ILE A 11 -13.75 12.77 7.60
N ALA A 12 -12.87 13.75 7.38
CA ALA A 12 -12.24 13.97 6.08
C ALA A 12 -11.38 12.78 5.64
N VAL A 13 -10.52 12.25 6.53
CA VAL A 13 -9.63 11.12 6.22
C VAL A 13 -10.41 9.84 5.99
N THR A 14 -11.45 9.58 6.80
CA THR A 14 -12.31 8.41 6.60
C THR A 14 -13.04 8.47 5.26
N ALA A 15 -13.62 9.63 4.92
CA ALA A 15 -14.31 9.82 3.64
C ALA A 15 -13.36 9.65 2.44
N ILE A 16 -12.16 10.25 2.48
CA ILE A 16 -11.15 10.12 1.43
C ILE A 16 -10.69 8.66 1.29
N SER A 17 -10.46 7.98 2.41
CA SER A 17 -10.03 6.58 2.41
C SER A 17 -11.08 5.66 1.79
N LEU A 18 -12.37 5.88 2.10
CA LEU A 18 -13.48 5.12 1.51
C LEU A 18 -13.60 5.37 0.00
N VAL A 19 -13.47 6.62 -0.45
CA VAL A 19 -13.49 6.97 -1.89
C VAL A 19 -12.31 6.33 -2.62
N MET A 20 -11.11 6.34 -2.02
CA MET A 20 -9.92 5.73 -2.59
C MET A 20 -10.02 4.21 -2.68
N ILE A 21 -10.60 3.56 -1.66
CA ILE A 21 -10.88 2.12 -1.66
C ILE A 21 -11.91 1.80 -2.74
N TYR A 22 -13.01 2.55 -2.81
CA TYR A 22 -14.07 2.37 -3.80
C TYR A 22 -13.52 2.46 -5.24
N PHE A 23 -12.75 3.51 -5.55
CA PHE A 23 -12.13 3.62 -6.88
C PHE A 23 -11.10 2.53 -7.15
N GLY A 24 -10.46 1.98 -6.11
CA GLY A 24 -9.53 0.84 -6.24
C GLY A 24 -10.25 -0.44 -6.62
N LEU A 25 -11.34 -0.73 -5.91
CA LEU A 25 -12.23 -1.85 -6.19
C LEU A 25 -12.87 -1.73 -7.56
N GLU A 26 -13.45 -0.57 -7.91
CA GLU A 26 -14.09 -0.34 -9.20
C GLU A 26 -13.09 -0.55 -10.36
N LYS A 27 -11.88 0.00 -10.24
CA LYS A 27 -10.85 -0.12 -11.28
C LYS A 27 -10.29 -1.54 -11.44
N PHE A 28 -10.30 -2.32 -10.36
CA PHE A 28 -9.94 -3.74 -10.42
C PHE A 28 -11.08 -4.61 -11.01
N LEU A 29 -12.32 -4.36 -10.60
CA LEU A 29 -13.51 -5.04 -11.13
C LEU A 29 -13.68 -4.80 -12.63
N ARG A 30 -13.32 -3.60 -13.12
CA ARG A 30 -13.33 -3.23 -14.55
C ARG A 30 -12.23 -3.90 -15.39
N HIS A 31 -11.36 -4.74 -14.82
CA HIS A 31 -10.30 -5.47 -15.53
C HIS A 31 -9.44 -4.57 -16.45
N GLU A 32 -9.21 -3.32 -16.06
CA GLU A 32 -8.36 -2.42 -16.84
C GLU A 32 -6.92 -2.93 -16.84
N ALA A 33 -6.33 -3.04 -18.05
CA ALA A 33 -5.00 -3.59 -18.25
C ALA A 33 -3.95 -2.87 -17.38
N GLY A 34 -3.27 -3.61 -16.50
CA GLY A 34 -2.20 -3.10 -15.63
C GLY A 34 -2.52 -3.02 -14.13
N GLN A 35 -3.73 -3.41 -13.70
CA GLN A 35 -4.07 -3.64 -12.28
C GLN A 35 -3.64 -5.05 -11.86
N SER A 36 -2.57 -5.17 -11.07
CA SER A 36 -2.22 -6.45 -10.42
C SER A 36 -2.93 -6.56 -9.07
N VAL A 37 -3.24 -7.79 -8.65
CA VAL A 37 -3.82 -8.08 -7.31
C VAL A 37 -2.99 -7.43 -6.21
N LEU A 38 -1.67 -7.34 -6.41
CA LEU A 38 -0.72 -6.69 -5.51
C LEU A 38 -0.99 -5.18 -5.37
N LYS A 39 -1.25 -4.46 -6.46
CA LYS A 39 -1.59 -3.02 -6.41
C LYS A 39 -2.88 -2.78 -5.63
N LEU A 40 -3.87 -3.65 -5.80
CA LEU A 40 -5.13 -3.57 -5.07
C LEU A 40 -4.93 -3.88 -3.58
N ALA A 41 -4.19 -4.95 -3.26
CA ALA A 41 -3.89 -5.35 -1.89
C ALA A 41 -3.13 -4.24 -1.14
N VAL A 42 -2.12 -3.65 -1.77
CA VAL A 42 -1.39 -2.50 -1.24
C VAL A 42 -2.33 -1.33 -0.96
N ARG A 43 -3.22 -1.01 -1.90
CA ARG A 43 -4.17 0.09 -1.75
C ARG A 43 -5.14 -0.17 -0.59
N MET A 44 -5.62 -1.41 -0.45
CA MET A 44 -6.49 -1.82 0.66
C MET A 44 -5.77 -1.73 2.01
N ILE A 45 -4.50 -2.15 2.09
CA ILE A 45 -3.70 -2.08 3.31
C ILE A 45 -3.46 -0.62 3.71
N VAL A 46 -3.06 0.24 2.77
CA VAL A 46 -2.73 1.65 3.06
C VAL A 46 -3.96 2.44 3.46
N TRP A 47 -5.02 2.41 2.64
CA TRP A 47 -6.22 3.21 2.91
C TRP A 47 -7.10 2.58 3.99
N GLY A 48 -7.12 1.25 4.11
CA GLY A 48 -7.77 0.56 5.22
C GLY A 48 -7.06 0.86 6.56
N GLY A 49 -5.73 0.90 6.55
CA GLY A 49 -4.94 1.33 7.71
C GLY A 49 -5.22 2.78 8.10
N MET A 50 -5.27 3.72 7.14
CA MET A 50 -5.63 5.12 7.41
C MET A 50 -7.05 5.27 7.96
N ALA A 51 -8.02 4.54 7.42
CA ALA A 51 -9.40 4.55 7.93
C ALA A 51 -9.47 3.99 9.36
N ALA A 52 -8.76 2.91 9.66
CA ALA A 52 -8.72 2.33 11.00
C ALA A 52 -8.12 3.29 12.04
N VAL A 53 -7.01 3.96 11.69
CA VAL A 53 -6.37 4.99 12.53
C VAL A 53 -7.29 6.19 12.75
N ALA A 54 -8.02 6.62 11.72
CA ALA A 54 -8.96 7.74 11.83
C ALA A 54 -10.19 7.39 12.69
N LEU A 55 -10.70 6.16 12.62
CA LEU A 55 -11.89 5.73 13.37
C LEU A 55 -11.59 5.35 14.83
N PHE A 56 -10.37 4.86 15.10
CA PHE A 56 -9.97 4.39 16.43
C PHE A 56 -8.63 5.02 16.83
N PRO A 57 -8.61 6.31 17.20
CA PRO A 57 -7.39 6.99 17.63
C PRO A 57 -6.73 6.31 18.84
N ASP A 58 -7.51 5.74 19.76
CA ASP A 58 -7.00 5.03 20.95
C ASP A 58 -6.15 3.79 20.61
N ILE A 59 -6.42 3.14 19.46
CA ILE A 59 -5.58 2.05 18.94
C ILE A 59 -4.21 2.59 18.55
N THR A 60 -4.15 3.81 18.02
CA THR A 60 -2.90 4.47 17.67
C THR A 60 -2.06 4.72 18.92
N ASP A 61 -2.68 5.14 20.03
CA ASP A 61 -2.00 5.36 21.31
C ASP A 61 -1.54 4.05 21.95
N THR A 62 -2.30 2.97 21.82
CA THR A 62 -1.94 1.64 22.34
C THR A 62 -0.83 0.98 21.51
N ILE A 63 -0.92 1.07 20.18
CA ILE A 63 0.14 0.64 19.27
C ILE A 63 1.39 1.48 19.50
N ALA A 64 1.24 2.79 19.70
CA ALA A 64 2.33 3.68 20.08
C ALA A 64 2.99 3.17 21.37
N ALA A 65 2.26 2.98 22.47
CA ALA A 65 2.82 2.46 23.71
C ALA A 65 3.47 1.07 23.55
N PHE A 66 2.88 0.16 22.76
CA PHE A 66 3.42 -1.19 22.53
C PHE A 66 4.68 -1.22 21.65
N ILE A 67 4.74 -0.37 20.63
CA ILE A 67 5.93 -0.19 19.77
C ILE A 67 7.01 0.62 20.51
N GLY A 68 6.64 1.27 21.64
CA GLY A 68 7.50 2.21 22.34
C GLY A 68 7.55 3.52 21.57
N ILE A 69 6.42 4.21 21.45
CA ILE A 69 6.23 5.58 20.95
C ILE A 69 5.54 6.35 22.08
N GLU A 70 6.03 6.20 23.31
CA GLU A 70 5.76 7.13 24.40
C GLU A 70 6.98 8.05 24.52
N GLY A 71 6.83 9.31 24.11
CA GLY A 71 7.92 10.28 24.04
C GLY A 71 8.70 10.25 22.72
N ASN A 72 9.71 11.13 22.59
CA ASN A 72 10.58 11.41 21.44
C ASN A 72 11.33 10.17 20.91
N ILE A 73 10.60 9.15 20.47
CA ILE A 73 11.12 7.94 19.84
C ILE A 73 11.19 8.25 18.35
N ASN A 74 12.02 9.27 18.13
CA ASN A 74 12.77 9.71 16.97
C ASN A 74 12.09 9.50 15.61
N ALA A 75 11.84 10.60 14.91
CA ALA A 75 11.44 10.63 13.49
C ALA A 75 12.29 9.68 12.60
N VAL A 76 13.51 9.35 13.03
CA VAL A 76 14.38 8.32 12.44
C VAL A 76 13.71 6.93 12.35
N VAL A 77 12.99 6.46 13.37
CA VAL A 77 12.32 5.14 13.33
C VAL A 77 11.14 5.17 12.35
N MET A 78 10.35 6.24 12.37
CA MET A 78 9.23 6.44 11.46
C MET A 78 9.71 6.58 10.00
N LEU A 79 10.78 7.33 9.78
CA LEU A 79 11.46 7.46 8.49
C LEU A 79 12.08 6.13 8.05
N GLY A 80 12.64 5.36 8.99
CA GLY A 80 13.11 4.00 8.75
C GLY A 80 12.00 3.07 8.27
N PHE A 81 10.84 3.10 8.92
CA PHE A 81 9.65 2.36 8.49
C PHE A 81 9.19 2.76 7.09
N LEU A 82 9.11 4.07 6.81
CA LEU A 82 8.76 4.58 5.50
C LEU A 82 9.76 4.12 4.41
N LEU A 83 11.05 4.18 4.70
CA LEU A 83 12.10 3.69 3.80
C LEU A 83 11.99 2.18 3.55
N ILE A 84 11.69 1.38 4.58
CA ILE A 84 11.45 -0.07 4.43
C ILE A 84 10.27 -0.31 3.49
N PHE A 85 9.15 0.40 3.67
CA PHE A 85 8.00 0.28 2.76
C PHE A 85 8.37 0.64 1.31
N LEU A 86 9.13 1.71 1.08
CA LEU A 86 9.60 2.10 -0.25
C LEU A 86 10.52 1.05 -0.87
N ILE A 87 11.40 0.45 -0.08
CA ILE A 87 12.29 -0.64 -0.54
C ILE A 87 11.47 -1.87 -0.93
N ILE A 88 10.46 -2.24 -0.14
CA ILE A 88 9.56 -3.36 -0.46
C ILE A 88 8.87 -3.11 -1.80
N PHE A 89 8.33 -1.91 -2.04
CA PHE A 89 7.73 -1.58 -3.34
C PHE A 89 8.71 -1.68 -4.49
N LYS A 90 9.94 -1.21 -4.30
CA LYS A 90 11.00 -1.31 -5.31
C LYS A 90 11.32 -2.77 -5.63
N ILE A 91 11.44 -3.62 -4.61
CA ILE A 91 11.70 -5.06 -4.79
C ILE A 91 10.56 -5.71 -5.57
N LEU A 92 9.30 -5.44 -5.21
CA LEU A 92 8.13 -5.97 -5.92
C LEU A 92 8.14 -5.58 -7.40
N SER A 93 8.47 -4.31 -7.73
CA SER A 93 8.57 -3.86 -9.11
C SER A 93 9.71 -4.55 -9.89
N VAL A 94 10.83 -4.84 -9.22
CA VAL A 94 11.95 -5.58 -9.83
C VAL A 94 11.54 -7.03 -10.09
N VAL A 95 10.85 -7.68 -9.14
CA VAL A 95 10.34 -9.05 -9.31
C VAL A 95 9.36 -9.12 -10.48
N GLU A 96 8.39 -8.22 -10.56
CA GLU A 96 7.43 -8.17 -11.68
C GLU A 96 8.14 -8.02 -13.04
N ARG A 97 9.21 -7.23 -13.13
CA ARG A 97 10.02 -7.08 -14.35
C ARG A 97 10.73 -8.37 -14.72
N ILE A 98 11.36 -9.03 -13.75
CA ILE A 98 12.08 -10.29 -13.97
C ILE A 98 11.11 -11.38 -14.46
N GLU A 99 9.92 -11.47 -13.87
CA GLU A 99 8.88 -12.41 -14.31
C GLU A 99 8.46 -12.18 -15.78
N GLN A 100 8.32 -10.91 -16.19
CA GLN A 100 8.02 -10.57 -17.59
C GLN A 100 9.16 -10.93 -18.54
N GLU A 101 10.41 -10.68 -18.15
CA GLU A 101 11.60 -11.01 -18.95
C GLU A 101 11.75 -12.53 -19.12
N ILE A 102 11.58 -13.30 -18.04
CA ILE A 102 11.59 -14.78 -18.09
C ILE A 102 10.47 -15.29 -19.01
N SER A 103 9.28 -14.70 -18.91
CA SER A 103 8.14 -15.08 -19.77
C SER A 103 8.43 -14.79 -21.25
N ALA A 104 9.07 -13.66 -21.56
CA ALA A 104 9.46 -13.30 -22.92
C ALA A 104 10.55 -14.24 -23.47
N LEU A 105 11.56 -14.54 -22.67
CA LEU A 105 12.65 -15.44 -23.04
C LEU A 105 12.13 -16.85 -23.32
N THR A 106 11.32 -17.40 -22.42
CA THR A 106 10.74 -18.75 -22.57
C THR A 106 9.87 -18.84 -23.83
N ARG A 107 9.12 -17.78 -24.16
CA ARG A 107 8.32 -17.72 -25.39
C ARG A 107 9.20 -17.67 -26.65
N ALA A 108 10.28 -16.90 -26.63
CA ALA A 108 11.23 -16.84 -27.74
C ALA A 108 11.88 -18.21 -27.99
N ASP A 109 12.36 -18.87 -26.92
CA ASP A 109 12.96 -20.21 -26.99
C ASP A 109 12.00 -21.26 -27.53
N ALA A 110 10.72 -21.22 -27.09
CA ALA A 110 9.70 -22.14 -27.58
C ALA A 110 9.41 -21.95 -29.08
N LEU A 111 9.35 -20.69 -29.55
CA LEU A 111 9.15 -20.38 -30.98
C LEU A 111 10.36 -20.76 -31.83
N GLU A 112 11.58 -20.61 -31.32
CA GLU A 112 12.79 -21.04 -32.03
C GLU A 112 12.82 -22.57 -32.20
N LYS A 113 12.47 -23.32 -31.15
CA LYS A 113 12.39 -24.78 -31.20
C LYS A 113 11.33 -25.30 -32.19
N LEU A 114 10.27 -24.55 -32.44
CA LEU A 114 9.24 -24.92 -33.43
C LEU A 114 9.65 -24.62 -34.88
N LYS A 115 10.67 -23.78 -35.11
CA LYS A 115 11.18 -23.44 -36.44
C LYS A 115 12.30 -24.37 -36.92
N LYS A 116 12.89 -25.18 -36.04
CA LYS A 116 13.83 -26.26 -36.37
C LYS A 116 13.10 -27.58 -36.57
#